data_AF-A0A7W8AJ41-F1
#
_entry.id   AF-A0A7W8AJ41-F1
#
_cell.length_a   1.000
_cell.length_b   1.000
_cell.length_c   1.000
_cell.angle_alpha   90.00
_cell.angle_beta   90.00
_cell.angle_gamma   90.00
#
_symmetry.space_group_name_H-M   'P 1'
#
loop_
_entity.id
_entity.type
_entity.pdbx_description
1 polymer ?
#
loop_
_entity_poly.entity_id
_entity_poly.type
_entity_poly.pdbx_seq_one_letter_code
_entity_poly.pdbx_strand_id
1 'polypeptide(L)'
;MVLSRLKSLPSRTSDTAEIDLLSFEDALEGVSATVLLEAVRQVNQAVLGHAFHPSPPELRMLCDKIQRQISEDRARKAEGERQRRESEQRRLQHEKTKTPEARARVATMLSRFNQDHEARQAAARSDGLSETADQVRDRLKGQIGETAFNNIPDLPVRDTFKQVGHAR
;
A
#
# COMPACT_ATOMS: atom_id res chain seq x y z
N MET A 1 26.45 0.77 41.17
CA MET A 1 27.51 1.52 40.45
C MET A 1 27.07 1.76 39.00
N VAL A 2 26.18 2.73 38.76
CA VAL A 2 25.71 3.06 37.40
C VAL A 2 26.27 4.41 36.93
N LEU A 3 26.41 5.38 37.85
CA LEU A 3 26.95 6.70 37.54
C LEU A 3 28.49 6.76 37.39
N SER A 4 29.24 5.74 37.85
CA SER A 4 30.68 5.60 37.57
C SER A 4 30.95 5.09 36.14
N ARG A 5 29.93 4.55 35.46
CA ARG A 5 30.01 4.02 34.08
C ARG A 5 29.88 5.10 32.98
N LEU A 6 29.47 6.32 33.33
CA LEU A 6 29.36 7.46 32.41
C LEU A 6 30.58 8.39 32.45
N LYS A 7 31.49 8.20 33.42
CA LYS A 7 32.63 9.08 33.69
C LYS A 7 33.83 8.83 32.76
N SER A 8 33.78 7.82 31.90
CA SER A 8 34.83 7.44 30.95
C SER A 8 34.46 7.70 29.48
N LEU A 9 33.38 8.43 29.18
CA LEU A 9 33.09 8.88 27.82
C LEU A 9 34.20 9.85 27.38
N PRO A 10 35.06 9.51 26.40
CA PRO A 10 36.09 10.43 25.94
C PRO A 10 35.45 11.55 25.13
N SER A 11 35.66 12.78 25.59
CA SER A 11 35.64 13.98 24.76
C SER A 11 36.68 13.85 23.65
N ARG A 12 36.27 13.97 22.38
CA ARG A 12 37.04 14.35 21.17
C ARG A 12 38.46 13.81 20.91
N THR A 13 39.02 12.93 21.72
CA THR A 13 40.30 12.23 21.54
C THR A 13 40.23 10.86 22.21
N SER A 14 39.81 9.83 21.46
CA SER A 14 39.89 8.43 21.86
C SER A 14 41.29 7.90 21.56
N ASP A 15 42.16 7.85 22.57
CA ASP A 15 43.52 7.28 22.45
C ASP A 15 43.56 5.76 22.67
N THR A 16 42.41 5.08 22.66
CA THR A 16 42.31 3.65 23.02
C THR A 16 41.37 2.92 22.07
N ALA A 17 41.91 2.41 20.95
CA ALA A 17 41.19 1.60 19.97
C ALA A 17 40.46 0.39 20.59
N GLU A 18 40.95 -0.13 21.71
CA GLU A 18 40.30 -1.22 22.47
C GLU A 18 38.95 -0.81 23.06
N ILE A 19 38.82 0.43 23.56
CA ILE A 19 37.55 0.93 24.13
C ILE A 19 36.51 1.13 23.02
N ASP A 20 36.96 1.58 21.85
CA ASP A 20 36.09 1.75 20.68
C ASP A 20 35.57 0.39 20.19
N LEU A 21 36.44 -0.62 20.08
CA LEU A 21 36.06 -2.00 19.72
C LEU A 21 35.03 -2.58 20.70
N LEU A 22 35.28 -2.48 22.01
CA LEU A 22 34.34 -2.97 23.04
C LEU A 22 32.98 -2.25 22.95
N SER A 23 32.98 -0.97 22.61
CA SER A 23 31.74 -0.19 22.44
C SER A 23 30.96 -0.65 21.22
N PHE A 24 31.63 -1.05 20.13
CA PHE A 24 30.97 -1.65 18.96
C PHE A 24 30.45 -3.06 19.25
N GLU A 25 31.19 -3.87 20.01
CA GLU A 25 30.72 -5.20 20.41
C GLU A 25 29.44 -5.14 21.24
N ASP A 26 29.40 -4.24 22.24
CA ASP A 26 28.22 -4.00 23.07
C ASP A 26 27.03 -3.47 22.24
N ALA A 27 27.30 -2.52 21.33
CA ALA A 27 26.27 -1.99 20.42
C ALA A 27 25.70 -3.08 19.48
N LEU A 28 26.52 -4.03 19.04
CA LEU A 28 26.12 -5.08 18.10
C LEU A 28 25.57 -6.33 18.79
N GLU A 29 25.52 -6.36 20.13
CA GLU A 29 24.99 -7.49 20.87
C GLU A 29 23.52 -7.78 20.48
N GLY A 30 23.24 -9.04 20.12
CA GLY A 30 21.91 -9.50 19.73
C GLY A 30 21.43 -9.06 18.34
N VAL A 31 22.26 -8.35 17.56
CA VAL A 31 21.93 -7.95 16.19
C VAL A 31 22.18 -9.11 15.23
N SER A 32 21.21 -9.42 14.37
CA SER A 32 21.39 -10.48 13.36
C SER A 32 22.31 -10.01 12.22
N ALA A 33 23.04 -10.95 11.61
CA ALA A 33 23.93 -10.66 10.48
C ALA A 33 23.20 -9.97 9.30
N THR A 34 21.92 -10.30 9.08
CA THR A 34 21.09 -9.66 8.05
C THR A 34 20.81 -8.19 8.35
N VAL A 35 20.58 -7.84 9.61
CA VAL A 35 20.35 -6.45 10.04
C VAL A 35 21.64 -5.66 9.90
N LEU A 36 22.77 -6.25 10.29
CA LEU A 36 24.08 -5.62 10.18
C LEU A 36 24.46 -5.32 8.71
N LEU A 37 24.24 -6.27 7.80
CA LEU A 37 24.50 -6.07 6.37
C LEU A 37 23.69 -4.89 5.80
N GLU A 38 22.42 -4.80 6.18
CA GLU A 38 21.55 -3.72 5.71
C GLU A 38 21.89 -2.38 6.37
N ALA A 39 22.30 -2.39 7.65
CA ALA A 39 22.81 -1.20 8.33
C ALA A 39 24.05 -0.65 7.62
N VAL A 40 25.02 -1.52 7.30
CA VAL A 40 26.22 -1.12 6.52
C VAL A 40 25.84 -0.56 5.16
N ARG A 41 24.86 -1.16 4.47
CA ARG A 41 24.36 -0.64 3.19
C ARG A 41 23.74 0.76 3.33
N GLN A 42 22.94 1.00 4.36
CA GLN A 42 22.33 2.30 4.63
C GLN A 42 23.35 3.36 5.03
N VAL A 43 24.38 2.99 5.81
CA VAL A 43 25.51 3.87 6.12
C VAL A 43 26.22 4.31 4.84
N ASN A 44 26.50 3.36 3.92
CA ASN A 44 27.12 3.67 2.62
C ASN A 44 26.24 4.55 1.72
N GLN A 45 24.93 4.55 1.93
CA GLN A 45 23.97 5.44 1.25
C GLN A 45 23.83 6.80 1.92
N ALA A 46 24.70 7.13 2.89
CA ALA A 46 24.69 8.38 3.64
C ALA A 46 23.37 8.64 4.39
N VAL A 47 22.67 7.59 4.84
CA VAL A 47 21.39 7.71 5.58
C VAL A 47 21.56 8.48 6.90
N LEU A 48 22.76 8.48 7.48
CA LEU A 48 23.08 9.22 8.70
C LEU A 48 23.22 10.74 8.49
N GLY A 49 23.26 11.21 7.24
CA GLY A 49 23.36 12.64 6.92
C GLY A 49 24.76 13.23 7.11
N HIS A 50 25.77 12.41 7.36
CA HIS A 50 27.18 12.81 7.43
C HIS A 50 28.09 11.81 6.70
N ALA A 51 29.29 12.28 6.31
CA ALA A 51 30.30 11.46 5.64
C ALA A 51 31.24 10.70 6.60
N PHE A 52 31.07 10.86 7.91
CA PHE A 52 31.86 10.16 8.92
C PHE A 52 31.40 8.71 9.10
N HIS A 53 32.32 7.85 9.57
CA HIS A 53 31.96 6.53 10.04
C HIS A 53 30.98 6.61 11.22
N PRO A 54 30.01 5.68 11.32
CA PRO A 54 29.04 5.68 12.40
C PRO A 54 29.74 5.46 13.74
N SER A 55 29.33 6.22 14.75
CA SER A 55 29.64 5.88 16.13
C SER A 55 28.87 4.62 16.57
N PRO A 56 29.36 3.88 17.59
CA PRO A 56 28.65 2.71 18.11
C PRO A 56 27.16 2.93 18.43
N PRO A 57 26.74 4.02 19.11
CA PRO A 57 25.31 4.27 19.37
C PRO A 57 24.50 4.59 18.11
N GLU A 58 25.09 5.26 17.12
CA GLU A 58 24.41 5.51 15.83
C GLU A 58 24.16 4.21 15.07
N LEU A 59 25.15 3.31 15.06
CA LEU A 59 25.01 1.99 14.45
C LEU A 59 23.93 1.17 15.16
N ARG A 60 23.90 1.21 16.51
CA ARG A 60 22.84 0.54 17.30
C ARG A 60 21.45 1.03 16.91
N MET A 61 21.25 2.35 16.89
CA MET A 61 19.97 2.95 16.54
C MET A 61 19.51 2.55 15.13
N LEU A 62 20.45 2.48 14.18
CA LEU A 62 20.15 2.05 12.82
C LEU A 62 19.75 0.57 12.76
N CYS A 63 20.48 -0.29 13.48
CA CYS A 63 20.16 -1.71 13.59
C CYS A 63 18.76 -1.93 14.22
N ASP A 64 18.45 -1.24 15.33
CA ASP A 64 17.14 -1.35 15.99
C ASP A 64 15.99 -0.89 15.05
N LYS A 65 16.21 0.19 14.28
CA LYS A 65 15.26 0.66 13.27
C LYS A 65 15.00 -0.38 12.20
N ILE A 66 16.05 -0.98 11.64
CA ILE A 66 15.94 -2.00 10.59
C ILE A 66 15.27 -3.26 11.14
N GLN A 67 15.65 -3.71 12.34
CA GLN A 67 15.05 -4.86 12.98
C GLN A 67 13.55 -4.67 13.20
N ARG A 68 13.14 -3.45 13.62
CA ARG A 68 11.73 -3.09 13.75
C ARG A 68 10.99 -3.16 12.42
N GLN A 69 11.56 -2.61 11.34
CA GLN A 69 10.98 -2.67 10.00
C GLN A 69 10.77 -4.12 9.52
N ILE A 70 11.80 -4.97 9.68
CA ILE A 70 11.70 -6.39 9.31
C ILE A 70 10.60 -7.09 10.12
N SER A 71 10.47 -6.78 11.41
CA SER A 71 9.47 -7.36 12.28
C SER A 71 8.05 -6.92 11.90
N GLU A 72 7.86 -5.63 11.62
CA GLU A 72 6.59 -5.06 11.15
C GLU A 72 6.19 -5.64 9.80
N ASP A 73 7.13 -5.79 8.86
CA ASP A 73 6.86 -6.39 7.56
C ASP A 73 6.48 -7.87 7.66
N ARG A 74 7.14 -8.63 8.54
CA ARG A 74 6.77 -10.01 8.83
C ARG A 74 5.37 -10.10 9.44
N ALA A 75 5.05 -9.23 10.41
CA ALA A 75 3.73 -9.17 11.00
C ALA A 75 2.65 -8.84 9.96
N ARG A 76 2.91 -7.86 9.10
CA ARG A 76 1.99 -7.47 8.01
C ARG A 76 1.76 -8.60 7.01
N LYS A 77 2.82 -9.33 6.62
CA LYS A 77 2.71 -10.50 5.74
C LYS A 77 1.90 -11.63 6.39
N ALA A 78 2.16 -11.94 7.66
CA ALA A 78 1.42 -12.96 8.39
C ALA A 78 -0.07 -12.62 8.52
N GLU A 79 -0.39 -11.35 8.79
CA GLU A 79 -1.77 -10.88 8.85
C GLU A 79 -2.48 -10.96 7.49
N GLY A 80 -1.79 -10.54 6.41
CA GLY A 80 -2.31 -10.69 5.05
C GLY A 80 -2.59 -12.14 4.65
N GLU A 81 -1.71 -13.07 5.05
CA GLU A 81 -1.94 -14.51 4.83
C GLU A 81 -3.15 -15.04 5.62
N ARG A 82 -3.31 -14.61 6.88
CA ARG A 82 -4.49 -14.99 7.70
C ARG A 82 -5.78 -14.52 7.05
N GLN A 83 -5.84 -13.24 6.67
CA GLN A 83 -7.02 -12.68 6.01
C GLN A 83 -7.33 -13.38 4.68
N ARG A 84 -6.30 -13.73 3.91
CA ARG A 84 -6.46 -14.50 2.68
C ARG A 84 -7.05 -15.89 2.95
N ARG A 85 -6.48 -16.63 3.92
CA ARG A 85 -6.98 -17.96 4.31
C ARG A 85 -8.42 -17.90 4.81
N GLU A 86 -8.75 -16.92 5.65
CA GLU A 86 -10.13 -16.71 6.12
C GLU A 86 -11.09 -16.40 4.98
N SER A 87 -10.68 -15.53 4.05
CA SER A 87 -11.49 -15.17 2.87
C SER A 87 -11.74 -16.38 1.97
N GLU A 88 -10.70 -17.19 1.72
CA GLU A 88 -10.80 -18.44 0.96
C GLU A 88 -11.73 -19.44 1.67
N GLN A 89 -11.60 -19.61 2.99
CA GLN A 89 -12.51 -20.47 3.77
C GLN A 89 -13.96 -19.98 3.73
N ARG A 90 -14.21 -18.68 3.90
CA ARG A 90 -15.56 -18.11 3.79
C ARG A 90 -16.15 -18.34 2.40
N ARG A 91 -15.33 -18.20 1.34
CA ARG A 91 -15.76 -18.46 -0.04
C ARG A 91 -16.15 -19.92 -0.23
N LEU A 92 -15.33 -20.86 0.25
CA LEU A 92 -15.60 -22.30 0.19
C LEU A 92 -16.85 -22.69 0.99
N GLN A 93 -17.04 -22.13 2.18
CA GLN A 93 -18.25 -22.34 2.98
C GLN A 93 -19.49 -21.84 2.26
N HIS A 94 -19.44 -20.61 1.72
CA HIS A 94 -20.53 -20.05 0.95
C HIS A 94 -20.86 -20.89 -0.30
N GLU A 95 -19.86 -21.41 -1.01
CA GLU A 95 -20.07 -22.31 -2.15
C GLU A 95 -20.77 -23.62 -1.74
N LYS A 96 -20.40 -24.21 -0.61
CA LYS A 96 -21.05 -25.41 -0.06
C LYS A 96 -22.51 -25.17 0.33
N THR A 97 -22.84 -23.99 0.83
CA THR A 97 -24.21 -23.65 1.28
C THR A 97 -25.17 -23.33 0.13
N LYS A 98 -24.69 -23.11 -1.10
CA LYS A 98 -25.55 -22.77 -2.25
C LYS A 98 -26.32 -24.00 -2.78
N THR A 99 -27.49 -24.24 -2.21
CA THR A 99 -28.46 -25.21 -2.75
C THR A 99 -28.92 -24.81 -4.17
N PRO A 100 -29.28 -25.77 -5.04
CA PRO A 100 -29.74 -25.48 -6.40
C PRO A 100 -31.00 -24.61 -6.41
N GLU A 101 -31.91 -24.80 -5.46
CA GLU A 101 -33.11 -23.98 -5.30
C GLU A 101 -32.81 -22.52 -4.95
N ALA A 102 -31.83 -22.27 -4.07
CA ALA A 102 -31.42 -20.91 -3.72
C ALA A 102 -30.81 -20.20 -4.94
N ARG A 103 -30.04 -20.91 -5.77
CA ARG A 103 -29.49 -20.37 -7.02
C ARG A 103 -30.60 -20.01 -8.01
N ALA A 104 -31.62 -20.86 -8.14
CA ALA A 104 -32.77 -20.59 -9.00
C ALA A 104 -33.53 -19.32 -8.54
N ARG A 105 -33.79 -19.17 -7.23
CA ARG A 105 -34.41 -17.96 -6.67
C ARG A 105 -33.60 -16.69 -6.96
N VAL A 106 -32.28 -16.75 -6.80
CA VAL A 106 -31.39 -15.62 -7.11
C VAL A 106 -31.40 -15.30 -8.61
N ALA A 107 -31.36 -16.30 -9.48
CA ALA A 107 -31.42 -16.10 -10.93
C ALA A 107 -32.74 -15.43 -11.35
N THR A 108 -33.87 -15.82 -10.77
CA THR A 108 -35.16 -15.17 -11.03
C THR A 108 -35.18 -13.72 -10.54
N MET A 109 -34.67 -13.45 -9.34
CA MET A 109 -34.59 -12.07 -8.82
C MET A 109 -33.66 -11.19 -9.68
N LEU A 110 -32.51 -11.72 -10.08
CA LEU A 110 -31.56 -11.01 -10.93
C LEU A 110 -32.15 -10.72 -12.31
N SER A 111 -32.85 -11.69 -12.91
CA SER A 111 -33.53 -11.50 -14.19
C SER A 111 -34.58 -10.37 -14.11
N ARG A 112 -35.41 -10.36 -13.06
CA ARG A 112 -36.37 -9.28 -12.82
C ARG A 112 -35.69 -7.92 -12.63
N PHE A 113 -34.63 -7.88 -11.82
CA PHE A 113 -33.87 -6.65 -11.61
C PHE A 113 -33.28 -6.11 -12.92
N ASN A 114 -32.71 -6.98 -13.76
CA ASN A 114 -32.14 -6.59 -15.04
C ASN A 114 -33.22 -6.05 -15.99
N GLN A 115 -34.38 -6.71 -16.05
CA GLN A 115 -35.53 -6.25 -16.84
C GLN A 115 -36.03 -4.88 -16.38
N ASP A 116 -36.20 -4.68 -15.06
CA ASP A 116 -36.62 -3.40 -14.50
C ASP A 116 -35.59 -2.29 -14.77
N HIS A 117 -34.30 -2.62 -14.67
CA HIS A 117 -33.21 -1.69 -14.94
C HIS A 117 -33.15 -1.31 -16.42
N GLU A 118 -33.28 -2.27 -17.33
CA GLU A 118 -33.35 -2.01 -18.78
C GLU A 118 -34.57 -1.19 -19.14
N ALA A 119 -35.75 -1.49 -18.56
CA ALA A 119 -36.96 -0.72 -18.78
C ALA A 119 -36.81 0.73 -18.28
N ARG A 120 -36.20 0.94 -17.11
CA ARG A 120 -35.90 2.28 -16.59
C ARG A 120 -34.90 3.03 -17.46
N GLN A 121 -33.86 2.35 -17.97
CA GLN A 121 -32.92 2.98 -18.90
C GLN A 121 -33.59 3.32 -20.23
N ALA A 122 -34.46 2.45 -20.75
CA ALA A 122 -35.20 2.69 -21.98
C ALA A 122 -36.17 3.88 -21.82
N ALA A 123 -36.89 3.95 -20.69
CA ALA A 123 -37.76 5.08 -20.35
C ALA A 123 -36.96 6.38 -20.18
N ALA A 124 -35.81 6.34 -19.50
CA ALA A 124 -34.94 7.52 -19.38
C ALA A 124 -34.41 7.98 -20.75
N ARG A 125 -34.14 7.07 -21.69
CA ARG A 125 -33.75 7.42 -23.07
C ARG A 125 -34.93 7.99 -23.86
N SER A 126 -36.15 7.46 -23.71
CA SER A 126 -37.34 7.98 -24.40
C SER A 126 -37.77 9.35 -23.88
N ASP A 127 -37.61 9.60 -22.59
CA ASP A 127 -37.98 10.87 -21.94
C ASP A 127 -36.88 11.95 -22.09
N GLY A 128 -35.80 11.66 -22.82
CA GLY A 128 -34.67 12.59 -23.03
C GLY A 128 -33.83 12.85 -21.78
N LEU A 129 -34.04 12.08 -20.70
CA LEU A 129 -33.34 12.17 -19.41
C LEU A 129 -32.00 11.42 -19.40
N SER A 130 -31.76 10.54 -20.38
CA SER A 130 -30.51 9.83 -20.59
C SER A 130 -29.86 10.31 -21.89
N GLU A 131 -28.90 11.21 -21.78
CA GLU A 131 -28.09 11.63 -22.93
C GLU A 131 -27.09 10.54 -23.29
N THR A 132 -27.02 10.17 -24.58
CA THR A 132 -25.93 9.33 -25.09
C THR A 132 -24.61 10.10 -25.07
N ALA A 133 -23.47 9.40 -25.08
CA ALA A 133 -22.15 10.04 -25.12
C ALA A 133 -22.02 11.04 -26.29
N ASP A 134 -22.61 10.70 -27.44
CA ASP A 134 -22.63 11.59 -28.62
C ASP A 134 -23.54 12.80 -28.41
N GLN A 135 -24.70 12.64 -27.78
CA GLN A 135 -25.59 13.76 -27.44
C GLN A 135 -24.95 14.72 -26.44
N VAL A 136 -24.25 14.20 -25.42
CA VAL A 136 -23.46 15.00 -24.48
C VAL A 136 -22.39 15.78 -25.22
N ARG A 137 -21.68 15.12 -26.15
CA ARG A 137 -20.62 15.70 -26.97
C ARG A 137 -21.13 16.83 -27.86
N ASP A 138 -22.24 16.61 -28.56
CA ASP A 138 -22.83 17.60 -29.47
C ASP A 138 -23.41 18.80 -28.71
N ARG A 139 -24.04 18.56 -27.55
CA ARG A 139 -24.48 19.63 -26.65
C ARG A 139 -23.31 20.49 -26.17
N LEU A 140 -22.22 19.85 -25.73
CA LEU A 140 -21.00 20.56 -25.30
C LEU A 140 -20.40 21.38 -26.45
N LYS A 141 -20.27 20.81 -27.64
CA LYS A 141 -19.81 21.53 -28.85
C LYS A 141 -20.67 22.76 -29.15
N GLY A 142 -21.99 22.65 -29.00
CA GLY A 142 -22.91 23.79 -29.17
C GLY A 142 -22.77 24.88 -28.11
N GLN A 143 -22.42 24.52 -26.87
CA GLN A 143 -22.28 25.47 -25.76
C GLN A 143 -20.96 26.24 -25.77
N ILE A 144 -19.84 25.56 -26.07
CA ILE A 144 -18.49 26.16 -25.99
C ILE A 144 -17.92 26.50 -27.37
N GLY A 145 -18.56 26.06 -28.45
CA GLY A 145 -18.07 26.20 -29.82
C GLY A 145 -17.14 25.05 -30.22
N GLU A 146 -17.24 24.63 -31.49
CA GLU A 146 -16.52 23.45 -32.02
C GLU A 146 -14.98 23.60 -31.95
N THR A 147 -14.48 24.81 -32.17
CA THR A 147 -13.04 25.12 -32.09
C THR A 147 -12.51 25.08 -30.66
N ALA A 148 -13.30 25.49 -29.66
CA ALA A 148 -12.90 25.41 -28.26
C ALA A 148 -12.98 23.96 -27.75
N PHE A 149 -14.01 23.21 -28.15
CA PHE A 149 -14.17 21.80 -27.80
C PHE A 149 -13.01 20.93 -28.29
N ASN A 150 -12.58 21.12 -29.54
CA ASN A 150 -11.46 20.36 -30.12
C ASN A 150 -10.09 20.74 -29.55
N ASN A 151 -10.00 21.87 -28.83
CA ASN A 151 -8.78 22.35 -28.17
C ASN A 151 -8.75 22.03 -26.66
N ILE A 152 -9.71 21.26 -26.14
CA ILE A 152 -9.65 20.76 -24.76
C ILE A 152 -8.48 19.78 -24.67
N PRO A 153 -7.49 20.02 -23.80
CA PRO A 153 -6.36 19.10 -23.65
C PRO A 153 -6.84 17.77 -23.06
N ASP A 154 -6.40 16.66 -23.66
CA ASP A 154 -6.63 15.33 -23.11
C ASP A 154 -5.92 15.23 -21.74
N LEU A 155 -6.72 15.34 -20.68
CA LEU A 155 -6.24 15.10 -19.33
C LEU A 155 -6.03 13.60 -19.15
N PRO A 156 -4.90 13.17 -18.57
CA PRO A 156 -4.73 11.76 -18.23
C PRO A 156 -5.85 11.35 -17.27
N VAL A 157 -6.59 10.31 -17.65
CA VAL A 157 -7.61 9.73 -16.78
C VAL A 157 -6.91 9.28 -15.50
N ARG A 158 -7.20 9.94 -14.39
CA ARG A 158 -6.66 9.52 -13.09
C ARG A 158 -7.23 8.13 -12.78
N ASP A 159 -6.35 7.18 -12.48
CA ASP A 159 -6.65 5.79 -12.06
C ASP A 159 -7.53 5.67 -10.79
N THR A 160 -8.01 6.79 -10.25
CA THR A 160 -8.97 6.85 -9.14
C THR A 160 -10.36 6.30 -9.50
N PHE A 161 -10.71 6.18 -10.78
CA PHE A 161 -11.95 5.52 -11.18
C PHE A 161 -11.75 4.00 -11.19
N LYS A 162 -12.34 3.30 -10.21
CA LYS A 162 -12.44 1.83 -10.25
C LYS A 162 -13.25 1.44 -11.47
N GLN A 163 -12.58 0.84 -12.46
CA GLN A 163 -13.23 0.14 -13.57
C GLN A 163 -14.09 -0.98 -12.97
N VAL A 164 -15.41 -0.76 -12.93
CA VAL A 164 -16.34 -1.79 -12.49
C VAL A 164 -16.43 -2.78 -13.65
N GLY A 165 -15.79 -3.94 -13.50
CA GLY A 165 -15.66 -4.92 -14.57
C GLY A 165 -17.01 -5.31 -15.18
N HIS A 166 -17.00 -5.63 -16.49
CA HIS A 166 -18.18 -6.11 -17.19
C HIS A 166 -18.71 -7.39 -16.54
N ALA A 167 -19.99 -7.39 -16.17
CA ALA A 167 -20.69 -8.60 -15.76
C ALA A 167 -20.74 -9.57 -16.96
N ARG A 168 -20.15 -10.76 -16.80
CA ARG A 168 -20.35 -11.90 -17.69
C ARG A 168 -21.47 -12.78 -17.17
#